data_AF-A0A086KFG0-F1
#
_entry.id   AF-A0A086KFG0-F1
#
_cell.length_a   1.000
_cell.length_b   1.000
_cell.length_c   1.000
_cell.angle_alpha   90.00
_cell.angle_beta   90.00
_cell.angle_gamma   90.00
#
_symmetry.space_group_name_H-M   'P 1'
#
loop_
_entity.id
_entity.type
_entity.pdbx_description
1 polymer ?
#
loop_
_entity_poly.entity_id
_entity_poly.type
_entity_poly.pdbx_seq_one_letter_code
_entity_poly.pdbx_strand_id
1 'polypeptide(L)'
;MREAPDTHAETSPSSSAASCPCGSSAEARVSPQLREAGKVSKLPPNREQIGRASWRVLHSMAARYPEVPTSRHTLEAAAWIFAFSALYPCQICRLEFFPILANLPPRLDSRESFVLWACAVHNKVNEDISAPLYACNLEALKALGR
;
A
#
# COMPACT_ATOMS: atom_id res chain seq x y z
N MET A 1 26.91 51.17 3.97
CA MET A 1 28.37 51.21 3.71
C MET A 1 28.82 49.76 3.66
N ARG A 2 29.18 49.22 2.48
CA ARG A 2 30.51 49.32 1.82
C ARG A 2 31.61 48.84 2.77
N GLU A 3 32.54 47.95 2.47
CA GLU A 3 32.84 47.05 1.35
C GLU A 3 33.98 46.12 1.90
N ALA A 4 34.30 45.04 1.19
CA ALA A 4 35.40 44.08 1.45
C ALA A 4 36.80 44.76 1.27
N PRO A 5 37.97 44.07 1.21
CA PRO A 5 38.27 42.62 1.23
C PRO A 5 39.54 42.23 2.04
N ASP A 6 39.89 40.94 2.05
CA ASP A 6 41.32 40.58 1.94
C ASP A 6 41.50 39.22 1.25
N THR A 7 42.43 39.26 0.31
CA THR A 7 42.85 38.23 -0.64
C THR A 7 43.90 37.32 -0.02
N HIS A 8 43.92 36.03 -0.36
CA HIS A 8 45.17 35.34 -0.71
C HIS A 8 44.87 34.15 -1.63
N ALA A 9 45.66 34.08 -2.70
CA ALA A 9 45.64 33.11 -3.78
C ALA A 9 46.62 31.96 -3.47
N GLU A 10 46.32 30.75 -3.93
CA GLU A 10 47.29 29.70 -4.31
C GLU A 10 46.54 28.57 -5.05
N THR A 11 46.68 28.51 -6.38
CA THR A 11 47.46 27.54 -7.17
C THR A 11 46.83 26.15 -7.32
N SER A 12 46.39 25.89 -8.55
CA SER A 12 45.85 24.62 -9.06
C SER A 12 46.90 23.51 -9.17
N PRO A 13 46.50 22.24 -9.03
CA PRO A 13 47.09 21.16 -9.79
C PRO A 13 46.20 20.79 -10.98
N SER A 14 46.80 20.88 -12.15
CA SER A 14 46.31 20.35 -13.42
C SER A 14 45.99 18.85 -13.30
N SER A 15 44.72 18.50 -13.50
CA SER A 15 44.28 17.13 -13.72
C SER A 15 43.78 17.05 -15.17
N SER A 16 44.56 16.35 -15.99
CA SER A 16 44.30 16.08 -17.39
C SER A 16 42.94 15.37 -17.55
N ALA A 17 41.94 16.09 -18.06
CA ALA A 17 40.68 15.50 -18.49
C ALA A 17 40.93 14.75 -19.81
N ALA A 18 41.18 13.46 -19.71
CA ALA A 18 41.15 12.56 -20.85
C ALA A 18 39.70 12.44 -21.34
N SER A 19 39.46 12.98 -22.53
CA SER A 19 38.21 12.90 -23.28
C SER A 19 37.83 11.44 -23.57
N CYS A 20 36.72 10.96 -23.00
CA CYS A 20 36.07 9.72 -23.44
C CYS A 20 35.00 10.04 -24.48
N PRO A 21 35.10 9.54 -25.73
CA PRO A 21 34.07 9.69 -26.74
C PRO A 21 33.19 8.43 -26.77
N CYS A 22 31.98 8.50 -26.21
CA CYS A 22 30.83 7.77 -26.76
C CYS A 22 29.52 8.31 -26.16
N GLY A 23 29.15 9.52 -26.56
CA GLY A 23 27.74 9.92 -26.54
C GLY A 23 27.02 9.20 -27.67
N SER A 24 26.51 8.00 -27.42
CA SER A 24 25.43 7.43 -28.22
C SER A 24 24.15 7.62 -27.43
N SER A 25 23.42 8.69 -27.74
CA SER A 25 22.03 8.84 -27.37
C SER A 25 21.22 7.76 -28.09
N ALA A 26 21.21 6.56 -27.51
CA ALA A 26 20.16 5.60 -27.78
C ALA A 26 18.88 6.20 -27.20
N GLU A 27 18.07 6.83 -28.04
CA GLU A 27 16.67 7.03 -27.73
C GLU A 27 16.10 5.65 -27.39
N ALA A 28 15.89 5.40 -26.09
CA ALA A 28 15.24 4.19 -25.63
C ALA A 28 13.88 4.15 -26.32
N ARG A 29 13.75 3.23 -27.28
CA ARG A 29 12.50 2.97 -27.98
C ARG A 29 11.53 2.41 -26.96
N VAL A 30 10.80 3.30 -26.28
CA VAL A 30 9.77 2.92 -25.31
C VAL A 30 8.75 2.07 -26.06
N SER A 31 8.68 0.78 -25.73
CA SER A 31 7.69 -0.14 -26.27
C SER A 31 6.30 0.48 -26.19
N PRO A 32 5.45 0.38 -27.23
CA PRO A 32 4.08 0.94 -27.22
C PRO A 32 3.25 0.45 -26.02
N GLN A 33 3.60 -0.71 -25.49
CA GLN A 33 2.99 -1.35 -24.32
C GLN A 33 3.16 -0.54 -23.01
N LEU A 34 4.20 0.29 -22.89
CA LEU A 34 4.40 1.16 -21.72
C LEU A 34 3.59 2.46 -21.81
N ARG A 35 3.02 2.80 -22.98
CA ARG A 35 2.19 4.01 -23.14
C ARG A 35 0.74 3.84 -22.71
N GLU A 36 0.23 2.61 -22.63
CA GLU A 36 -1.15 2.33 -22.18
C GLU A 36 -1.28 2.29 -20.63
N ALA A 37 -0.19 2.07 -19.90
CA ALA A 37 -0.19 2.10 -18.43
C ALA A 37 -0.41 3.51 -17.83
N GLY A 38 -0.44 4.56 -18.67
CA GLY A 38 -0.51 5.96 -18.25
C GLY A 38 -1.86 6.65 -18.41
N LYS A 39 -2.88 6.00 -19.00
CA LYS A 39 -4.23 6.58 -19.05
C LYS A 39 -5.02 6.15 -17.82
N VAL A 40 -5.04 7.00 -16.81
CA VAL A 40 -6.01 6.87 -15.71
C VAL A 40 -7.40 6.89 -16.33
N SER A 41 -8.10 5.75 -16.26
CA SER A 41 -9.48 5.65 -16.70
C SER A 41 -10.31 6.68 -15.93
N LYS A 42 -11.14 7.45 -16.66
CA LYS A 42 -12.09 8.39 -16.04
C LYS A 42 -13.29 7.67 -15.41
N LEU A 43 -13.41 6.35 -15.58
CA LEU A 43 -14.50 5.56 -15.05
C LEU A 43 -14.21 5.12 -13.61
N PRO A 44 -15.24 4.95 -12.77
CA PRO A 44 -15.09 4.30 -11.48
C PRO A 44 -14.41 2.92 -11.60
N PRO A 45 -13.68 2.47 -10.56
CA PRO A 45 -13.02 1.18 -10.58
C PRO A 45 -14.02 0.03 -10.72
N ASN A 46 -13.63 -1.02 -11.46
CA ASN A 46 -14.39 -2.26 -11.51
C ASN A 46 -14.28 -3.03 -10.17
N ARG A 47 -15.06 -4.12 -10.03
CA ARG A 47 -15.14 -4.95 -8.81
C ARG A 47 -13.76 -5.40 -8.30
N GLU A 48 -12.88 -5.81 -9.20
CA GLU A 48 -11.55 -6.29 -8.84
C GLU A 48 -10.63 -5.14 -8.41
N GLN A 49 -10.65 -4.03 -9.15
CA GLN A 49 -9.85 -2.85 -8.84
C GLN A 49 -10.24 -2.26 -7.47
N ILE A 50 -11.55 -2.12 -7.20
CA ILE A 50 -12.01 -1.61 -5.91
C ILE A 50 -11.72 -2.62 -4.80
N GLY A 51 -11.89 -3.92 -5.03
CA GLY A 51 -11.52 -4.97 -4.07
C GLY A 51 -10.06 -4.88 -3.64
N ARG A 52 -9.14 -4.86 -4.62
CA ARG A 52 -7.69 -4.72 -4.36
C ARG A 52 -7.36 -3.42 -3.62
N ALA A 53 -8.01 -2.31 -3.96
CA ALA A 53 -7.81 -1.03 -3.27
C ALA A 53 -8.30 -1.09 -1.81
N SER A 54 -9.48 -1.63 -1.57
CA SER A 54 -10.08 -1.75 -0.24
C SER A 54 -9.27 -2.63 0.70
N TRP A 55 -8.75 -3.77 0.21
CA TRP A 55 -7.87 -4.60 1.00
C TRP A 55 -6.57 -3.87 1.38
N ARG A 56 -6.01 -3.04 0.49
CA ARG A 56 -4.83 -2.22 0.85
C ARG A 56 -5.15 -1.24 1.97
N VAL A 57 -6.33 -0.62 1.97
CA VAL A 57 -6.77 0.27 3.06
C VAL A 57 -6.87 -0.51 4.36
N LEU A 58 -7.60 -1.63 4.38
CA LEU A 58 -7.80 -2.42 5.59
C LEU A 58 -6.47 -2.93 6.17
N HIS A 59 -5.63 -3.55 5.34
CA HIS A 59 -4.31 -4.05 5.78
C HIS A 59 -3.39 -2.92 6.24
N SER A 60 -3.46 -1.75 5.60
CA SER A 60 -2.70 -0.56 6.02
C SER A 60 -3.16 0.00 7.36
N MET A 61 -4.46 -0.07 7.66
CA MET A 61 -5.02 0.31 8.95
C MET A 61 -4.59 -0.67 10.04
N ALA A 62 -4.69 -1.97 9.78
CA ALA A 62 -4.28 -3.00 10.72
C ALA A 62 -2.78 -2.90 11.05
N ALA A 63 -1.92 -2.74 10.05
CA ALA A 63 -0.47 -2.62 10.24
C ALA A 63 -0.06 -1.36 11.05
N ARG A 64 -0.86 -0.29 10.97
CA ARG A 64 -0.62 0.98 11.70
C ARG A 64 -1.37 1.07 13.02
N TYR A 65 -2.16 0.06 13.37
CA TYR A 65 -2.93 0.06 14.61
C TYR A 65 -2.00 0.08 15.84
N PRO A 66 -2.39 0.63 16.99
CA PRO A 66 -1.51 0.63 18.17
C PRO A 66 -1.28 -0.78 18.72
N GLU A 67 -0.08 -1.05 19.25
CA GLU A 67 0.19 -2.31 19.97
C GLU A 67 -0.69 -2.44 21.22
N VAL A 68 -0.91 -1.32 21.91
CA VAL A 68 -1.82 -1.21 23.07
C VAL A 68 -2.92 -0.19 22.72
N PRO A 69 -4.05 -0.64 22.15
CA PRO A 69 -5.14 0.24 21.77
C PRO A 69 -5.89 0.80 23.00
N THR A 70 -6.43 2.01 22.86
CA THR A 70 -7.34 2.59 23.84
C THR A 70 -8.77 2.17 23.49
N SER A 71 -9.71 2.30 24.42
CA SER A 71 -11.13 2.03 24.14
C SER A 71 -11.66 2.85 22.94
N ARG A 72 -11.14 4.07 22.76
CA ARG A 72 -11.46 4.91 21.59
C ARG A 72 -10.95 4.30 20.29
N HIS A 73 -9.70 3.83 20.25
CA HIS A 73 -9.15 3.15 19.06
C HIS A 73 -9.96 1.92 18.67
N THR A 74 -10.39 1.12 19.65
CA THR A 74 -11.21 -0.08 19.39
C THR A 74 -12.59 0.30 18.87
N LEU A 75 -13.26 1.29 19.47
CA LEU A 75 -14.56 1.78 19.02
C LEU A 75 -14.50 2.33 17.59
N GLU A 76 -13.53 3.21 17.30
CA GLU A 76 -13.37 3.85 16.00
C GLU A 76 -13.05 2.82 14.90
N ALA A 77 -12.17 1.85 15.17
CA ALA A 77 -11.85 0.80 14.22
C ALA A 77 -13.04 -0.12 13.95
N ALA A 78 -13.78 -0.53 14.98
CA ALA A 78 -14.99 -1.34 14.81
C ALA A 78 -16.04 -0.58 14.01
N ALA A 79 -16.33 0.68 14.39
CA ALA A 79 -17.29 1.53 13.69
C ALA A 79 -16.91 1.73 12.22
N TRP A 80 -15.62 1.97 11.94
CA TRP A 80 -15.13 2.08 10.57
C TRP A 80 -15.33 0.78 9.78
N ILE A 81 -14.99 -0.40 10.33
CA ILE A 81 -15.16 -1.69 9.65
C ILE A 81 -16.63 -1.90 9.27
N PHE A 82 -17.55 -1.76 10.23
CA PHE A 82 -18.96 -2.00 9.96
C PHE A 82 -19.56 -0.98 9.00
N ALA A 83 -19.21 0.31 9.14
CA ALA A 83 -19.68 1.35 8.23
C ALA A 83 -19.11 1.15 6.81
N PHE A 84 -17.82 0.83 6.69
CA PHE A 84 -17.16 0.57 5.42
C PHE A 84 -17.80 -0.62 4.69
N SER A 85 -18.04 -1.72 5.40
CA SER A 85 -18.73 -2.89 4.86
C SER A 85 -20.17 -2.57 4.45
N ALA A 86 -20.91 -1.83 5.28
CA ALA A 86 -22.28 -1.42 4.98
C ALA A 86 -22.37 -0.46 3.78
N LEU A 87 -21.35 0.34 3.52
CA LEU A 87 -21.31 1.30 2.41
C LEU A 87 -20.53 0.78 1.19
N TYR A 88 -20.11 -0.49 1.20
CA TYR A 88 -19.28 -1.04 0.14
C TYR A 88 -20.02 -1.03 -1.21
N PRO A 89 -19.42 -0.47 -2.30
CA PRO A 89 -20.16 -0.14 -3.52
C PRO A 89 -20.55 -1.37 -4.36
N CYS A 90 -19.94 -2.53 -4.12
CA CYS A 90 -20.35 -3.79 -4.73
C CYS A 90 -21.46 -4.44 -3.89
N GLN A 91 -22.71 -4.37 -4.37
CA GLN A 91 -23.89 -4.90 -3.68
C GLN A 91 -23.72 -6.35 -3.23
N ILE A 92 -23.35 -7.25 -4.15
CA ILE A 92 -23.19 -8.67 -3.85
C ILE A 92 -22.05 -8.90 -2.85
N CYS A 93 -20.91 -8.23 -3.05
CA CYS A 93 -19.79 -8.32 -2.13
C CYS A 93 -20.18 -7.91 -0.71
N ARG A 94 -20.97 -6.83 -0.56
CA ARG A 94 -21.48 -6.36 0.72
C ARG A 94 -22.37 -7.40 1.40
N LEU A 95 -23.34 -7.96 0.67
CA LEU A 95 -24.29 -8.93 1.22
C LEU A 95 -23.60 -10.22 1.68
N GLU A 96 -22.64 -10.73 0.90
CA GLU A 96 -21.87 -11.93 1.24
C GLU A 96 -20.86 -11.69 2.37
N PHE A 97 -20.38 -10.45 2.56
CA PHE A 97 -19.38 -10.14 3.59
C PHE A 97 -19.96 -10.08 5.02
N PHE A 98 -21.25 -9.74 5.18
CA PHE A 98 -21.86 -9.66 6.51
C PHE A 98 -21.91 -11.00 7.27
N PRO A 99 -22.29 -12.13 6.63
CA PRO A 99 -22.15 -13.45 7.24
C PRO A 99 -20.72 -13.78 7.67
N ILE A 100 -19.72 -13.37 6.87
CA ILE A 100 -18.30 -13.54 7.24
C ILE A 100 -17.99 -12.73 8.51
N LEU A 101 -18.40 -11.47 8.57
CA LEU A 101 -18.19 -10.62 9.76
C LEU A 101 -18.90 -11.14 11.01
N ALA A 102 -20.08 -11.74 10.87
CA ALA A 102 -20.81 -12.32 11.99
C ALA A 102 -20.08 -13.54 12.58
N ASN A 103 -19.50 -14.38 11.73
CA ASN A 103 -18.74 -15.56 12.15
C ASN A 103 -17.30 -15.24 12.58
N LEU A 104 -16.73 -14.18 12.04
CA LEU A 104 -15.36 -13.74 12.29
C LEU A 104 -15.35 -12.26 12.69
N PRO A 105 -15.81 -11.89 13.90
CA PRO A 105 -15.88 -10.50 14.34
C PRO A 105 -14.48 -9.88 14.46
N PRO A 106 -14.35 -8.55 14.25
CA PRO A 106 -13.07 -7.84 14.36
C PRO A 106 -12.34 -8.09 15.69
N ARG A 107 -11.05 -8.42 15.60
CA ARG A 107 -10.15 -8.57 16.75
C ARG A 107 -9.24 -7.35 16.87
N LEU A 108 -9.56 -6.48 17.82
CA LEU A 108 -8.98 -5.13 17.93
C LEU A 108 -8.30 -4.92 19.28
N ASP A 109 -7.86 -6.00 19.91
CA ASP A 109 -7.18 -5.99 21.20
C ASP A 109 -5.69 -5.60 21.09
N SER A 110 -5.07 -5.78 19.92
CA SER A 110 -3.71 -5.37 19.61
C SER A 110 -3.52 -5.15 18.10
N ARG A 111 -2.37 -4.62 17.69
CA ARG A 111 -1.98 -4.56 16.27
C ARG A 111 -1.94 -5.96 15.66
N GLU A 112 -1.29 -6.90 16.35
CA GLU A 112 -1.18 -8.29 15.91
C GLU A 112 -2.56 -8.92 15.71
N SER A 113 -3.47 -8.79 16.69
CA SER A 113 -4.82 -9.35 16.57
C SER A 113 -5.55 -8.81 15.34
N PHE A 114 -5.39 -7.51 15.06
CA PHE A 114 -6.06 -6.87 13.93
C PHE A 114 -5.45 -7.31 12.59
N VAL A 115 -4.12 -7.43 12.50
CA VAL A 115 -3.43 -7.93 11.30
C VAL A 115 -3.85 -9.37 11.00
N LEU A 116 -3.85 -10.24 12.01
CA LEU A 116 -4.24 -11.64 11.84
C LEU A 116 -5.71 -11.78 11.46
N TRP A 117 -6.60 -10.98 12.08
CA TRP A 117 -8.01 -10.93 11.70
C TRP A 117 -8.21 -10.45 10.26
N ALA A 118 -7.51 -9.39 9.84
CA ALA A 118 -7.61 -8.85 8.48
C ALA A 118 -7.14 -9.88 7.44
N CYS A 119 -6.13 -10.69 7.75
CA CYS A 119 -5.73 -11.82 6.92
C CYS A 119 -6.80 -12.91 6.87
N ALA A 120 -7.32 -13.34 8.02
CA ALA A 120 -8.30 -14.41 8.10
C ALA A 120 -9.61 -14.07 7.37
N VAL A 121 -10.11 -12.84 7.52
CA VAL A 121 -11.32 -12.38 6.83
C VAL A 121 -11.11 -12.25 5.32
N HIS A 122 -9.91 -11.86 4.88
CA HIS A 122 -9.56 -11.82 3.47
C HIS A 122 -9.48 -13.23 2.87
N ASN A 123 -8.95 -14.20 3.63
CA ASN A 123 -8.96 -15.59 3.20
C ASN A 123 -10.38 -16.16 3.03
N LYS A 124 -11.37 -15.74 3.84
CA LYS A 124 -12.77 -16.12 3.60
C LYS A 124 -13.28 -15.64 2.25
N VAL A 125 -12.98 -14.40 1.88
CA VAL A 125 -13.29 -13.92 0.53
C VAL A 125 -12.48 -14.65 -0.54
N ASN A 126 -11.23 -15.02 -0.27
CA ASN A 126 -10.41 -15.80 -1.22
C ASN A 126 -11.00 -17.20 -1.45
N GLU A 127 -11.49 -17.87 -0.42
CA GLU A 127 -12.21 -19.15 -0.54
C GLU A 127 -13.40 -19.00 -1.50
N ASP A 128 -14.25 -17.99 -1.30
CA ASP A 128 -15.46 -17.75 -2.11
C ASP A 128 -15.15 -17.49 -3.59
N ILE A 129 -14.02 -16.85 -3.89
CA ILE A 129 -13.61 -16.53 -5.28
C ILE A 129 -12.56 -17.48 -5.83
N SER A 130 -12.25 -18.58 -5.13
CA SER A 130 -11.20 -19.55 -5.50
C SER A 130 -9.82 -18.92 -5.73
N ALA A 131 -9.48 -17.91 -4.93
CA ALA A 131 -8.15 -17.30 -4.91
C ALA A 131 -7.21 -18.03 -3.93
N PRO A 132 -5.88 -17.88 -4.08
CA PRO A 132 -4.92 -18.48 -3.15
C PRO A 132 -5.14 -18.04 -1.70
N LEU A 133 -4.97 -18.98 -0.78
CA LEU A 133 -5.01 -18.72 0.65
C LEU A 133 -3.62 -18.36 1.18
N TYR A 134 -3.58 -17.49 2.17
CA TYR A 134 -2.35 -17.06 2.83
C TYR A 134 -2.26 -17.65 4.24
N ALA A 135 -1.06 -18.03 4.68
CA ALA A 135 -0.84 -18.41 6.06
C ALA A 135 -0.93 -17.16 6.96
N CYS A 136 -2.00 -17.06 7.76
CA CYS A 136 -2.22 -15.93 8.66
C CYS A 136 -1.44 -16.12 9.97
N ASN A 137 -0.12 -15.96 9.91
CA ASN A 137 0.76 -15.84 11.06
C ASN A 137 1.80 -14.73 10.81
N LEU A 138 2.33 -14.14 11.88
CA LEU A 138 3.21 -12.97 11.76
C LEU A 138 4.47 -13.25 10.94
N GLU A 139 5.08 -14.42 11.09
CA GLU A 139 6.30 -14.78 10.35
C GLU A 139 6.06 -14.83 8.85
N ALA A 140 4.99 -15.50 8.42
CA ALA A 140 4.60 -15.57 7.02
C ALA A 140 4.22 -14.19 6.45
N LEU A 141 3.53 -13.35 7.23
CA LEU A 141 3.12 -12.02 6.77
C LEU A 141 4.30 -11.07 6.62
N LYS A 142 5.24 -11.07 7.57
CA LYS A 142 6.49 -10.29 7.47
C LYS A 142 7.32 -10.69 6.25
N ALA A 143 7.39 -11.99 5.94
CA ALA A 143 8.12 -12.50 4.78
C ALA A 143 7.56 -12.00 3.43
N LEU A 144 6.29 -11.55 3.39
CA LEU A 144 5.67 -10.95 2.21
C LEU A 144 6.04 -9.47 2.01
N GLY A 145 6.91 -8.91 2.85
CA GLY A 145 7.32 -7.51 2.79
C GLY A 145 6.19 -6.54 3.13
N ARG A 146 5.31 -6.95 4.05
CA ARG A 146 4.14 -6.19 4.49
C ARG A 146 4.11 -6.04 6.00
#